data_AF-A0A7J6LSM3-F1
#
_entry.id   AF-A0A7J6LSM3-F1
#
_cell.length_a   1.000
_cell.length_b   1.000
_cell.length_c   1.000
_cell.angle_alpha   90.00
_cell.angle_beta   90.00
_cell.angle_gamma   90.00
#
_symmetry.space_group_name_H-M   'P 1'
#
loop_
_entity.id
_entity.type
_entity.pdbx_description
1 polymer ?
#
loop_
_entity_poly.entity_id
_entity_poly.type
_entity_poly.pdbx_seq_one_letter_code
_entity_poly.pdbx_strand_id
1 'polypeptide(L)'
;MSVPVASSGSCSSGSVTSPEVQPPASTADGQSVSLLLQSEDDTVRLGQQIASVVRPGCTVLLKGNLGAGKTCLARALLRHVMQKEALEVPSPSYLISFTYVVEDDYGLLKKGSKVHHLDPYRLASGKVAALFDFDTAFKEDITIIEWPERLGANVAPPTSSSLVVYFSGVGPQAPVVDEEKKGGQFLPPLPSDQSKWLVLGIESSCDDTAAAVVDIDGNIRGEAIASQAEIHSQYGGVVPKLAQEAHASAINKTVELALSRAGIDFKDLTAIGVTVGPGLALCLQASRDWSGLLLANRNCVPRFGHPR
;
A
#
# COMPACT_ATOMS: atom_id res chain seq x y z
N MET A 1 -51.05 -8.07 40.09
CA MET A 1 -49.78 -7.33 39.93
C MET A 1 -48.91 -8.20 39.04
N SER A 2 -48.83 -7.82 37.77
CA SER A 2 -48.31 -8.65 36.68
C SER A 2 -47.19 -7.86 36.00
N VAL A 3 -46.05 -8.50 35.81
CA VAL A 3 -44.85 -7.90 35.19
C VAL A 3 -44.98 -8.02 33.66
N PRO A 4 -44.82 -6.94 32.87
CA PRO A 4 -44.78 -7.05 31.43
C PRO A 4 -43.34 -7.20 30.89
N VAL A 5 -43.26 -7.96 29.80
CA VAL A 5 -42.09 -8.27 28.96
C VAL A 5 -41.72 -7.05 28.11
N ALA A 6 -40.43 -6.71 28.02
CA ALA A 6 -39.92 -5.66 27.13
C ALA A 6 -39.44 -6.24 25.79
N SER A 7 -39.85 -5.58 24.72
CA SER A 7 -39.65 -5.91 23.31
C SER A 7 -38.25 -5.58 22.77
N SER A 8 -37.85 -6.36 21.76
CA SER A 8 -36.67 -6.23 20.91
C SER A 8 -36.51 -4.86 20.24
N GLY A 9 -35.35 -4.22 20.42
CA GLY A 9 -34.91 -3.05 19.65
C GLY A 9 -33.94 -3.48 18.54
N SER A 10 -34.27 -3.12 17.30
CA SER A 10 -33.49 -3.36 16.08
C SER A 10 -32.22 -2.49 16.02
N CYS A 11 -31.06 -3.10 15.76
CA CYS A 11 -29.83 -2.40 15.38
C CYS A 11 -29.99 -1.76 13.98
N SER A 12 -29.96 -0.44 13.90
CA SER A 12 -29.82 0.29 12.64
C SER A 12 -28.35 0.32 12.21
N SER A 13 -28.05 -0.25 11.05
CA SER A 13 -26.76 -0.17 10.37
C SER A 13 -26.52 1.24 9.83
N GLY A 14 -25.73 2.05 10.53
CA GLY A 14 -25.22 3.32 10.03
C GLY A 14 -24.07 3.09 9.04
N SER A 15 -24.35 3.22 7.75
CA SER A 15 -23.34 3.26 6.69
C SER A 15 -22.53 4.56 6.80
N VAL A 16 -21.26 4.46 7.18
CA VAL A 16 -20.32 5.58 7.13
C VAL A 16 -19.89 5.76 5.67
N THR A 17 -20.50 6.70 4.96
CA THR A 17 -20.06 7.11 3.62
C THR A 17 -18.85 8.03 3.73
N SER A 18 -17.76 7.67 3.04
CA SER A 18 -16.58 8.52 2.89
C SER A 18 -16.95 9.85 2.21
N PRO A 19 -16.43 11.00 2.68
CA PRO A 19 -16.73 12.29 2.07
C PRO A 19 -16.07 12.40 0.69
N GLU A 20 -16.88 12.71 -0.32
CA GLU A 20 -16.44 13.01 -1.68
C GLU A 20 -15.64 14.33 -1.68
N VAL A 21 -14.36 14.28 -2.05
CA VAL A 21 -13.48 15.46 -2.09
C VAL A 21 -13.67 16.16 -3.42
N GLN A 22 -14.42 17.26 -3.42
CA GLN A 22 -14.53 18.16 -4.58
C GLN A 22 -13.23 18.97 -4.76
N PRO A 23 -12.78 19.19 -6.01
CA PRO A 23 -11.69 20.14 -6.27
C PRO A 23 -12.09 21.55 -5.79
N PRO A 24 -11.15 22.35 -5.26
CA PRO A 24 -11.47 23.70 -4.81
C PRO A 24 -11.96 24.55 -6.00
N ALA A 25 -12.93 25.44 -5.74
CA ALA A 25 -13.27 26.51 -6.67
C ALA A 25 -12.00 27.32 -7.01
N SER A 26 -11.83 27.69 -8.27
CA SER A 26 -10.63 28.33 -8.79
C SER A 26 -10.21 29.52 -7.91
N THR A 27 -9.14 29.36 -7.14
CA THR A 27 -8.54 30.45 -6.40
C THR A 27 -7.76 31.32 -7.37
N ALA A 28 -8.11 32.60 -7.41
CA ALA A 28 -7.47 33.63 -8.20
C ALA A 28 -6.01 33.85 -7.75
N ASP A 29 -5.06 33.12 -8.35
CA ASP A 29 -3.66 33.56 -8.64
C ASP A 29 -2.75 32.41 -9.16
N GLY A 30 -3.23 31.16 -9.19
CA GLY A 30 -2.45 30.02 -9.69
C GLY A 30 -2.91 29.56 -11.07
N GLN A 31 -2.00 29.44 -12.04
CA GLN A 31 -2.29 28.73 -13.30
C GLN A 31 -2.57 27.26 -13.00
N SER A 32 -3.82 26.82 -13.12
CA SER A 32 -4.21 25.42 -12.99
C SER A 32 -4.29 24.76 -14.36
N VAL A 33 -3.66 23.59 -14.51
CA VAL A 33 -3.75 22.76 -15.72
C VAL A 33 -4.46 21.46 -15.35
N SER A 34 -5.42 21.04 -16.17
CA SER A 34 -6.09 19.75 -16.03
C SER A 34 -5.54 18.79 -17.09
N LEU A 35 -5.14 17.60 -16.67
CA LEU A 35 -4.61 16.55 -17.53
C LEU A 35 -5.44 15.28 -17.33
N LEU A 36 -5.78 14.63 -18.44
CA LEU A 36 -6.37 13.29 -18.39
C LEU A 36 -5.24 12.25 -18.45
N LEU A 37 -5.11 11.44 -17.40
CA LEU A 37 -4.20 10.32 -17.33
C LEU A 37 -5.02 9.04 -17.50
N GLN A 38 -4.85 8.33 -18.61
CA GLN A 38 -5.65 7.14 -18.93
C GLN A 38 -4.98 5.84 -18.45
N SER A 39 -3.68 5.89 -18.17
CA SER A 39 -2.87 4.74 -17.81
C SER A 39 -1.85 5.07 -16.72
N GLU A 40 -1.25 4.01 -16.16
CA GLU A 40 -0.11 4.14 -15.27
C GLU A 40 1.09 4.79 -16.00
N ASP A 41 1.30 4.46 -17.26
CA ASP A 41 2.38 5.04 -18.09
C ASP A 41 2.21 6.56 -18.26
N ASP A 42 0.98 7.06 -18.37
CA ASP A 42 0.73 8.51 -18.42
C ASP A 42 1.11 9.19 -17.10
N THR A 43 0.83 8.52 -15.97
CA THR A 43 1.22 8.98 -14.64
C THR A 43 2.74 8.96 -14.48
N VAL A 44 3.41 7.95 -15.04
CA VAL A 44 4.87 7.86 -15.06
C VAL A 44 5.48 9.02 -15.85
N ARG A 45 4.98 9.28 -17.06
CA ARG A 45 5.43 10.41 -17.90
C ARG A 45 5.23 11.76 -17.21
N LEU A 46 4.08 11.96 -16.55
CA LEU A 46 3.84 13.15 -15.75
C LEU A 46 4.87 13.29 -14.61
N GLY A 47 5.15 12.19 -13.91
CA GLY A 47 6.17 12.16 -12.85
C GLY A 47 7.55 12.55 -13.35
N GLN A 48 7.95 12.09 -14.54
CA GLN A 48 9.20 12.47 -15.19
C GLN A 48 9.23 13.95 -15.57
N GLN A 49 8.13 14.49 -16.11
CA GLN A 49 8.03 15.91 -16.44
C GLN A 49 8.17 16.79 -15.19
N ILE A 50 7.50 16.43 -14.09
CA ILE A 50 7.64 17.14 -12.81
C ILE A 50 9.08 17.01 -12.29
N ALA A 51 9.66 15.81 -12.34
CA ALA A 51 11.03 15.54 -11.90
C ALA A 51 12.08 16.41 -12.63
N SER A 52 11.83 16.78 -13.89
CA SER A 52 12.75 17.62 -14.67
C SER A 52 12.83 19.09 -14.21
N VAL A 53 11.86 19.55 -13.40
CA VAL A 53 11.76 20.95 -12.97
C VAL A 53 11.86 21.15 -11.46
N VAL A 54 11.66 20.10 -10.66
CA VAL A 54 11.82 20.19 -9.19
C VAL A 54 13.27 20.44 -8.79
N ARG A 55 13.44 21.19 -7.71
CA ARG A 55 14.72 21.59 -7.12
C ARG A 55 14.64 21.52 -5.61
N PRO A 56 15.76 21.52 -4.87
CA PRO A 56 15.70 21.62 -3.42
C PRO A 56 14.93 22.89 -3.00
N GLY A 57 14.07 22.78 -2.00
CA GLY A 57 13.07 23.78 -1.61
C GLY A 57 11.71 23.66 -2.33
N CYS A 58 11.57 22.79 -3.34
CA CYS A 58 10.29 22.49 -3.97
C CYS A 58 9.47 21.49 -3.15
N THR A 59 8.17 21.73 -3.06
CA THR A 59 7.22 20.80 -2.43
C THR A 59 6.18 20.34 -3.45
N VAL A 60 5.91 19.04 -3.52
CA VAL A 60 4.87 18.43 -4.35
C VAL A 60 3.80 17.86 -3.44
N LEU A 61 2.61 18.44 -3.47
CA LEU A 61 1.47 18.08 -2.63
C LEU A 61 0.48 17.22 -3.43
N LEU A 62 0.28 15.97 -3.03
CA LEU A 62 -0.55 14.99 -3.73
C LEU A 62 -1.87 14.78 -2.98
N LYS A 63 -2.97 15.21 -3.59
CA LYS A 63 -4.33 15.12 -3.05
C LYS A 63 -5.20 14.22 -3.90
N GLY A 64 -6.16 13.53 -3.29
CA GLY A 64 -7.14 12.72 -4.00
C GLY A 64 -7.46 11.42 -3.27
N ASN A 65 -8.44 10.69 -3.77
CA ASN A 65 -8.99 9.49 -3.12
C ASN A 65 -7.95 8.36 -2.95
N LEU A 66 -8.27 7.39 -2.09
CA LEU A 66 -7.48 6.16 -1.96
C LEU A 66 -7.45 5.43 -3.32
N GLY A 67 -6.28 4.94 -3.73
CA GLY A 67 -6.10 4.29 -5.03
C GLY A 67 -6.10 5.22 -6.25
N ALA A 68 -6.17 6.54 -6.08
CA ALA A 68 -6.22 7.49 -7.19
C ALA A 68 -4.87 7.68 -7.94
N GLY A 69 -3.78 7.04 -7.50
CA GLY A 69 -2.48 7.09 -8.19
C GLY A 69 -1.42 8.00 -7.57
N LYS A 70 -1.68 8.61 -6.40
CA LYS A 70 -0.72 9.48 -5.69
C LYS A 70 0.67 8.83 -5.52
N THR A 71 0.74 7.64 -4.93
CA THR A 71 2.00 6.91 -4.76
C THR A 71 2.63 6.49 -6.09
N CYS A 72 1.84 6.24 -7.13
CA CYS A 72 2.39 5.96 -8.47
C CYS A 72 3.16 7.18 -9.01
N LEU A 73 2.57 8.38 -8.90
CA LEU A 73 3.24 9.61 -9.31
C LEU A 73 4.48 9.91 -8.45
N ALA A 74 4.39 9.75 -7.12
CA ALA A 74 5.53 9.91 -6.21
C ALA A 74 6.69 8.98 -6.60
N ARG A 75 6.39 7.72 -6.89
CA ARG A 75 7.35 6.71 -7.36
C ARG A 75 7.99 7.08 -8.68
N ALA A 76 7.20 7.48 -9.67
CA ALA A 76 7.72 7.88 -10.98
C ALA A 76 8.67 9.08 -10.86
N LEU A 77 8.28 10.09 -10.07
CA LEU A 77 9.10 11.26 -9.80
C LEU A 77 10.41 10.85 -9.10
N LEU A 78 10.33 10.06 -8.02
CA LEU A 78 11.50 9.61 -7.26
C LEU A 78 12.47 8.77 -8.10
N ARG A 79 11.99 7.79 -8.86
CA ARG A 79 12.83 6.98 -9.74
C ARG A 79 13.60 7.84 -10.74
N HIS A 80 12.95 8.87 -11.28
CA HIS A 80 13.58 9.79 -12.22
C HIS A 80 14.57 10.72 -11.51
N VAL A 81 14.19 11.34 -10.39
CA VAL A 81 15.10 12.19 -9.61
C VAL A 81 16.35 11.42 -9.15
N MET A 82 16.18 10.16 -8.75
CA MET A 82 17.26 9.30 -8.27
C MET A 82 18.04 8.59 -9.39
N GLN A 83 17.64 8.76 -10.66
CA GLN A 83 18.22 8.07 -11.82
C GLN A 83 18.29 6.54 -11.66
N LYS A 84 17.27 5.97 -11.01
CA LYS A 84 17.20 4.53 -10.70
C LYS A 84 15.80 4.02 -11.05
N GLU A 85 15.66 3.51 -12.27
CA GLU A 85 14.37 2.97 -12.76
C GLU A 85 13.87 1.80 -11.90
N ALA A 86 14.79 0.95 -11.44
CA ALA A 86 14.50 -0.17 -10.54
C ALA A 86 14.40 0.23 -9.05
N LEU A 87 14.48 1.52 -8.70
CA LEU A 87 14.36 1.95 -7.30
C LEU A 87 12.99 1.54 -6.75
N GLU A 88 13.02 0.85 -5.62
CA GLU A 88 11.81 0.55 -4.87
C GLU A 88 11.34 1.82 -4.14
N VAL A 89 10.12 2.24 -4.46
CA VAL A 89 9.46 3.37 -3.79
C VAL A 89 8.12 2.87 -3.26
N PRO A 90 8.11 2.29 -2.04
CA PRO A 90 6.87 1.90 -1.39
C PRO A 90 6.08 3.14 -0.95
N SER A 91 4.79 2.98 -0.68
CA SER A 91 4.07 4.04 0.03
C SER A 91 4.57 4.11 1.48
N PRO A 92 5.01 5.28 1.98
CA PRO A 92 5.47 5.42 3.36
C PRO A 92 4.30 5.54 4.34
N SER A 93 3.08 5.08 4.03
CA SER A 93 1.91 5.26 4.92
C SER A 93 2.11 4.79 6.37
N TYR A 94 2.99 3.81 6.61
CA TYR A 94 3.34 3.32 7.95
C TYR A 94 4.64 3.91 8.51
N LEU A 95 5.61 4.19 7.65
CA LEU A 95 6.86 4.86 8.05
C LEU A 95 6.69 6.37 8.23
N ILE A 96 5.56 6.91 7.76
CA ILE A 96 5.19 8.31 7.65
C ILE A 96 6.07 9.13 6.72
N SER A 97 7.38 8.86 6.69
CA SER A 97 8.35 9.52 5.83
C SER A 97 9.45 8.54 5.42
N PHE A 98 9.86 8.60 4.15
CA PHE A 98 11.07 7.98 3.65
C PHE A 98 11.97 9.04 3.02
N THR A 99 13.27 8.99 3.32
CA THR A 99 14.24 9.94 2.78
C THR A 99 15.19 9.26 1.83
N TYR A 100 15.33 9.82 0.63
CA TYR A 100 16.22 9.38 -0.43
C TYR A 100 17.32 10.40 -0.60
N VAL A 101 18.55 9.94 -0.83
CA VAL A 101 19.72 10.81 -1.03
C VAL A 101 20.21 10.63 -2.46
N VAL A 102 20.36 11.73 -3.17
CA VAL A 102 20.91 11.76 -4.52
C VAL A 102 22.39 11.36 -4.48
N GLU A 103 22.76 10.33 -5.21
CA GLU A 103 24.11 9.74 -5.15
C GLU A 103 25.11 10.44 -6.08
N ASP A 104 24.64 11.07 -7.17
CA ASP A 104 25.44 11.75 -8.18
C ASP A 104 24.73 13.01 -8.69
N ASP A 105 25.50 13.96 -9.23
CA ASP A 105 24.94 15.18 -9.82
C ASP A 105 24.05 14.86 -11.01
N TYR A 106 22.81 15.37 -11.02
CA TYR A 106 21.88 15.18 -12.13
C TYR A 106 20.97 16.39 -12.35
N GLY A 107 21.04 16.97 -13.55
CA GLY A 107 20.25 18.14 -13.92
C GLY A 107 20.44 19.30 -12.93
N LEU A 108 19.38 19.60 -12.17
CA LEU A 108 19.34 20.67 -11.18
C LEU A 108 19.70 20.20 -9.76
N LEU A 109 19.97 18.90 -9.58
CA LEU A 109 20.22 18.26 -8.29
C LEU A 109 21.70 17.92 -8.13
N LYS A 110 22.18 18.07 -6.89
CA LYS A 110 23.57 17.80 -6.53
C LYS A 110 23.65 16.53 -5.70
N LYS A 111 24.79 15.86 -5.78
CA LYS A 111 25.12 14.76 -4.86
C LYS A 111 24.89 15.22 -3.41
N GLY A 112 24.13 14.43 -2.67
CA GLY A 112 23.75 14.73 -1.29
C GLY A 112 22.43 15.48 -1.13
N SER A 113 21.81 16.00 -2.21
CA SER A 113 20.44 16.51 -2.15
C SER A 113 19.49 15.43 -1.64
N LYS A 114 18.53 15.80 -0.80
CA LYS A 114 17.55 14.85 -0.27
C LYS A 114 16.19 15.04 -0.92
N VAL A 115 15.47 13.94 -1.00
CA VAL A 115 14.06 13.91 -1.38
C VAL A 115 13.31 13.15 -0.30
N HIS A 116 12.30 13.79 0.27
CA HIS A 116 11.45 13.20 1.29
C HIS A 116 10.10 12.84 0.68
N HIS A 117 9.66 11.61 0.87
CA HIS A 117 8.31 11.16 0.53
C HIS A 117 7.55 10.91 1.82
N LEU A 118 6.51 11.69 2.06
CA LEU A 118 5.70 11.64 3.26
C LEU A 118 4.27 11.18 2.93
N ASP A 119 3.73 10.35 3.81
CA ASP A 119 2.33 9.95 3.83
C ASP A 119 1.80 9.94 5.28
N PRO A 120 1.33 11.09 5.78
CA PRO A 120 0.70 11.23 7.10
C PRO A 120 -0.72 10.67 7.20
N TYR A 121 -1.26 9.94 6.21
CA TYR A 121 -2.65 9.47 6.19
C TYR A 121 -3.10 8.77 7.48
N ARG A 122 -2.21 7.96 8.08
CA ARG A 122 -2.48 7.19 9.29
C ARG A 122 -2.37 7.97 10.59
N LEU A 123 -1.84 9.20 10.54
CA LEU A 123 -1.74 10.04 11.71
C LEU A 123 -3.00 10.87 11.91
N ALA A 124 -3.32 11.11 13.18
CA ALA A 124 -4.21 12.20 13.53
C ALA A 124 -3.61 13.52 13.02
N SER A 125 -4.46 14.41 12.52
CA SER A 125 -4.03 15.67 11.92
C SER A 125 -3.13 16.45 12.88
N GLY A 126 -2.02 16.99 12.36
CA GLY A 126 -1.07 17.78 13.15
C GLY A 126 0.01 16.99 13.89
N LYS A 127 -0.10 15.65 13.98
CA LYS A 127 0.89 14.85 14.73
C LYS A 127 2.21 14.64 13.98
N VAL A 128 2.22 14.77 12.66
CA VAL A 128 3.43 14.60 11.84
C VAL A 128 4.48 15.67 12.10
N ALA A 129 4.09 16.87 12.56
CA ALA A 129 4.97 17.99 12.84
C ALA A 129 6.10 17.64 13.84
N ALA A 130 5.82 16.73 14.78
CA ALA A 130 6.79 16.31 15.79
C ALA A 130 7.76 15.22 15.30
N LEU A 131 7.50 14.63 14.13
CA LEU A 131 8.24 13.47 13.61
C LEU A 131 9.21 13.83 12.48
N PHE A 132 9.11 15.05 11.96
CA PHE A 132 9.83 15.46 10.76
C PHE A 132 10.17 16.95 10.81
N ASP A 133 11.40 17.29 10.46
CA ASP A 133 11.88 18.66 10.42
C ASP A 133 11.44 19.35 9.12
N PHE A 134 10.19 19.80 9.10
CA PHE A 134 9.58 20.50 7.96
C PHE A 134 10.26 21.84 7.64
N ASP A 135 10.78 22.54 8.65
CA ASP A 135 11.39 23.85 8.45
C ASP A 135 12.67 23.75 7.61
N THR A 136 13.50 22.73 7.88
CA THR A 136 14.68 22.43 7.09
C THR A 136 14.28 21.86 5.73
N ALA A 137 13.41 20.84 5.72
CA ALA A 137 13.04 20.15 4.48
C ALA A 137 12.41 21.08 3.43
N PHE A 138 11.54 22.01 3.84
CA PHE A 138 10.92 22.96 2.91
C PHE A 138 11.88 24.04 2.38
N LYS A 139 13.00 24.28 3.07
CA LYS A 139 14.01 25.25 2.61
C LYS A 139 15.10 24.60 1.77
N GLU A 140 15.51 23.40 2.14
CA GLU A 140 16.75 22.81 1.66
C GLU A 140 16.56 21.56 0.81
N ASP A 141 15.40 20.89 0.84
CA ASP A 141 15.19 19.58 0.25
C ASP A 141 13.97 19.54 -0.68
N ILE A 142 13.84 18.48 -1.48
CA ILE A 142 12.58 18.23 -2.22
C ILE A 142 11.64 17.47 -1.30
N THR A 143 10.40 17.92 -1.20
CA THR A 143 9.40 17.24 -0.36
C THR A 143 8.20 16.80 -1.20
N ILE A 144 7.81 15.53 -1.12
CA ILE A 144 6.62 14.96 -1.75
C ILE A 144 5.68 14.54 -0.63
N ILE A 145 4.49 15.10 -0.56
CA ILE A 145 3.55 14.87 0.54
C ILE A 145 2.22 14.37 -0.01
N GLU A 146 1.87 13.13 0.31
CA GLU A 146 0.52 12.60 0.14
C GLU A 146 -0.39 13.09 1.27
N TRP A 147 -1.68 13.28 0.99
CA TRP A 147 -2.67 13.69 2.00
C TRP A 147 -2.25 14.92 2.84
N PRO A 148 -1.82 16.03 2.21
CA PRO A 148 -1.27 17.20 2.90
C PRO A 148 -2.23 17.84 3.91
N GLU A 149 -3.54 17.62 3.82
CA GLU A 149 -4.53 18.01 4.81
C GLU A 149 -4.30 17.37 6.20
N ARG A 150 -3.55 16.27 6.26
CA ARG A 150 -3.17 15.60 7.52
C ARG A 150 -1.99 16.27 8.22
N LEU A 151 -1.28 17.20 7.56
CA LEU A 151 -0.19 17.96 8.17
C LEU A 151 -0.66 18.79 9.37
N GLY A 152 -1.93 19.21 9.38
CA GLY A 152 -2.52 20.06 10.42
C GLY A 152 -2.08 21.52 10.33
N ALA A 153 -2.63 22.37 11.19
CA ALA A 153 -2.44 23.82 11.11
C ALA A 153 -0.99 24.29 11.42
N ASN A 154 -0.19 23.46 12.09
CA ASN A 154 1.16 23.83 12.54
C ASN A 154 2.23 23.61 11.48
N VAL A 155 1.91 22.97 10.35
CA VAL A 155 2.84 22.72 9.25
C VAL A 155 2.24 23.32 8.00
N ALA A 156 2.85 24.40 7.51
CA ALA A 156 2.41 25.11 6.33
C ALA A 156 3.42 24.90 5.19
N PRO A 157 3.05 24.12 4.15
CA PRO A 157 3.87 24.03 2.94
C PRO A 157 4.05 25.41 2.28
N PRO A 158 5.23 25.69 1.69
CA PRO A 158 5.53 27.00 1.11
C PRO A 158 4.70 27.27 -0.15
N THR A 159 3.90 28.34 -0.16
CA THR A 159 2.97 28.62 -1.27
C THR A 159 3.68 28.87 -2.61
N SER A 160 4.82 29.55 -2.60
CA SER A 160 5.55 29.96 -3.81
C SER A 160 6.38 28.84 -4.47
N SER A 161 6.66 27.76 -3.76
CA SER A 161 7.45 26.61 -4.26
C SER A 161 6.70 25.29 -4.15
N SER A 162 5.37 25.33 -3.96
CA SER A 162 4.52 24.15 -3.94
C SER A 162 3.81 23.92 -5.27
N LEU A 163 3.90 22.69 -5.79
CA LEU A 163 3.03 22.17 -6.83
C LEU A 163 1.95 21.31 -6.18
N VAL A 164 0.67 21.63 -6.41
CA VAL A 164 -0.45 20.82 -5.90
C VAL A 164 -1.03 20.00 -7.04
N VAL A 165 -1.01 18.68 -6.89
CA VAL A 165 -1.61 17.72 -7.83
C VAL A 165 -2.86 17.15 -7.20
N TYR A 166 -4.00 17.40 -7.84
CA TYR A 166 -5.29 16.81 -7.46
C TYR A 166 -5.59 15.64 -8.38
N PHE A 167 -5.76 14.46 -7.80
CA PHE A 167 -6.28 13.29 -8.49
C PHE A 167 -7.80 13.23 -8.30
N SER A 168 -8.52 13.43 -9.39
CA SER A 168 -9.97 13.20 -9.50
C SER A 168 -10.21 11.95 -10.34
N GLY A 169 -10.89 10.97 -9.77
CA GLY A 169 -11.13 9.66 -10.40
C GLY A 169 -10.43 8.52 -9.67
N VAL A 170 -11.00 7.33 -9.80
CA VAL A 170 -10.41 6.07 -9.35
C VAL A 170 -9.73 5.45 -10.56
N GLY A 171 -8.49 4.96 -10.39
CA GLY A 171 -7.80 4.22 -11.45
C GLY A 171 -8.59 2.98 -11.89
N PRO A 172 -8.10 2.18 -12.85
CA PRO A 172 -8.78 1.00 -13.42
C PRO A 172 -9.12 -0.15 -12.43
N GLN A 173 -9.13 0.12 -11.12
CA GLN A 173 -9.58 -0.75 -10.03
C GLN A 173 -10.97 -0.33 -9.47
N ALA A 174 -11.69 0.60 -10.09
CA ALA A 174 -13.12 0.78 -9.83
C ALA A 174 -13.93 -0.32 -10.54
N PRO A 175 -14.95 -0.91 -9.90
CA PRO A 175 -15.64 -2.06 -10.45
C PRO A 175 -16.55 -1.64 -11.61
N VAL A 176 -16.10 -1.84 -12.84
CA VAL A 176 -16.97 -2.19 -13.97
C VAL A 176 -16.26 -3.22 -14.85
N VAL A 177 -16.83 -4.42 -14.78
CA VAL A 177 -16.98 -5.45 -15.80
C VAL A 177 -16.42 -5.09 -17.19
N ASP A 178 -15.35 -5.75 -17.61
CA ASP A 178 -15.25 -6.36 -18.95
C ASP A 178 -14.05 -7.33 -19.01
N GLU A 179 -14.35 -8.59 -19.33
CA GLU A 179 -13.50 -9.78 -19.14
C GLU A 179 -12.38 -9.98 -20.17
N GLU A 180 -12.18 -9.13 -21.16
CA GLU A 180 -11.27 -9.44 -22.25
C GLU A 180 -10.08 -8.48 -22.34
N LYS A 181 -8.96 -8.83 -21.68
CA LYS A 181 -7.58 -8.90 -22.27
C LYS A 181 -6.42 -8.84 -21.24
N LYS A 182 -5.97 -10.05 -20.88
CA LYS A 182 -4.59 -10.60 -20.85
C LYS A 182 -3.44 -9.93 -20.06
N GLY A 183 -2.85 -10.77 -19.18
CA GLY A 183 -1.41 -10.83 -18.87
C GLY A 183 -1.10 -12.18 -18.19
N GLY A 184 -0.37 -13.08 -18.86
CA GLY A 184 -0.30 -14.51 -18.51
C GLY A 184 0.86 -14.92 -17.60
N GLN A 185 0.54 -15.77 -16.62
CA GLN A 185 1.33 -16.91 -16.17
C GLN A 185 0.44 -18.15 -16.38
N PHE A 186 1.03 -19.33 -16.60
CA PHE A 186 0.26 -20.56 -16.86
C PHE A 186 -0.69 -20.85 -15.69
N LEU A 187 -1.98 -20.58 -15.89
CA LEU A 187 -3.05 -20.97 -14.99
C LEU A 187 -3.54 -22.34 -15.47
N PRO A 188 -3.46 -23.44 -14.67
CA PRO A 188 -4.33 -24.57 -14.93
C PRO A 188 -5.78 -24.06 -15.03
N PRO A 189 -6.63 -24.65 -15.87
CA PRO A 189 -8.02 -24.20 -15.99
C PRO A 189 -8.64 -24.19 -14.59
N LEU A 190 -9.14 -23.03 -14.16
CA LEU A 190 -9.86 -22.91 -12.89
C LEU A 190 -11.03 -23.89 -12.91
N PRO A 191 -11.37 -24.54 -11.78
CA PRO A 191 -12.54 -25.41 -11.72
C PRO A 191 -13.78 -24.65 -12.20
N SER A 192 -14.52 -25.21 -13.15
CA SER A 192 -15.72 -24.59 -13.72
C SER A 192 -16.84 -24.42 -12.69
N ASP A 193 -16.82 -25.23 -11.63
CA ASP A 193 -17.71 -25.14 -10.49
C ASP A 193 -17.09 -24.25 -9.39
N GLN A 194 -17.57 -23.00 -9.32
CA GLN A 194 -17.09 -22.00 -8.36
C GLN A 194 -17.38 -22.37 -6.89
N SER A 195 -18.36 -23.25 -6.64
CA SER A 195 -18.68 -23.73 -5.29
C SER A 195 -17.55 -24.55 -4.66
N LYS A 196 -16.56 -24.96 -5.45
CA LYS A 196 -15.39 -25.72 -5.01
C LYS A 196 -14.14 -24.85 -4.83
N TRP A 197 -14.25 -23.54 -5.02
CA TRP A 197 -13.08 -22.67 -4.95
C TRP A 197 -12.62 -22.51 -3.51
N LEU A 198 -11.35 -22.84 -3.28
CA LEU A 198 -10.67 -22.70 -1.99
C LEU A 198 -9.41 -21.87 -2.18
N VAL A 199 -9.31 -20.76 -1.46
CA VAL A 199 -8.19 -19.83 -1.54
C VAL A 199 -7.43 -19.84 -0.22
N LEU A 200 -6.11 -20.02 -0.29
CA LEU A 200 -5.22 -19.82 0.85
C LEU A 200 -4.74 -18.37 0.89
N GLY A 201 -5.11 -17.61 1.92
CA GLY A 201 -4.55 -16.30 2.23
C GLY A 201 -3.40 -16.41 3.22
N ILE A 202 -2.31 -15.67 2.99
CA ILE A 202 -1.15 -15.57 3.90
C ILE A 202 -0.89 -14.10 4.23
N GLU A 203 -0.88 -13.79 5.52
CA GLU A 203 -0.62 -12.47 6.07
C GLU A 203 0.72 -12.45 6.81
N SER A 204 1.59 -11.51 6.42
CA SER A 204 2.95 -11.35 6.95
C SER A 204 3.43 -9.89 6.87
N SER A 205 2.54 -8.92 7.08
CA SER A 205 2.86 -7.49 6.94
C SER A 205 3.72 -6.93 8.06
N CYS A 206 3.71 -7.51 9.27
CA CYS A 206 4.40 -6.94 10.43
C CYS A 206 5.01 -8.01 11.35
N ASP A 207 4.29 -8.42 12.40
CA ASP A 207 4.81 -9.24 13.50
C ASP A 207 3.96 -10.50 13.79
N ASP A 208 2.97 -10.79 12.96
CA ASP A 208 2.21 -12.05 13.00
C ASP A 208 2.31 -12.75 11.65
N THR A 209 2.55 -14.06 11.68
CA THR A 209 2.37 -14.91 10.49
C THR A 209 1.00 -15.56 10.59
N ALA A 210 0.09 -15.24 9.69
CA ALA A 210 -1.23 -15.86 9.66
C ALA A 210 -1.51 -16.51 8.31
N ALA A 211 -2.27 -17.60 8.34
CA ALA A 211 -2.75 -18.28 7.15
C ALA A 211 -4.22 -18.67 7.34
N ALA A 212 -5.04 -18.53 6.29
CA ALA A 212 -6.44 -18.94 6.31
C ALA A 212 -6.86 -19.53 4.96
N VAL A 213 -7.64 -20.61 5.00
CA VAL A 213 -8.33 -21.17 3.83
C VAL A 213 -9.74 -20.61 3.82
N VAL A 214 -10.14 -20.01 2.72
CA VAL A 214 -11.45 -19.34 2.56
C VAL A 214 -12.15 -19.89 1.32
N ASP A 215 -13.45 -20.14 1.42
CA ASP A 215 -14.28 -20.51 0.26
C ASP A 215 -14.81 -19.27 -0.50
N ILE A 216 -15.50 -19.48 -1.62
CA ILE A 216 -16.01 -18.40 -2.48
C ILE A 216 -17.03 -17.49 -1.78
N ASP A 217 -17.73 -18.03 -0.79
CA ASP A 217 -18.73 -17.30 0.00
C ASP A 217 -18.08 -16.50 1.14
N GLY A 218 -16.76 -16.58 1.30
CA GLY A 218 -15.99 -15.88 2.32
C GLY A 218 -15.92 -16.61 3.66
N ASN A 219 -16.36 -17.87 3.74
CA ASN A 219 -16.28 -18.62 4.99
C ASN A 219 -14.86 -19.14 5.23
N ILE A 220 -14.36 -18.95 6.45
CA ILE A 220 -13.06 -19.50 6.88
C ILE A 220 -13.24 -21.00 7.13
N ARG A 221 -12.56 -21.81 6.33
CA ARG A 221 -12.53 -23.28 6.43
C ARG A 221 -11.49 -23.76 7.44
N GLY A 222 -10.40 -23.01 7.60
CA GLY A 222 -9.37 -23.27 8.59
C GLY A 222 -8.35 -22.14 8.61
N GLU A 223 -7.83 -21.79 9.79
CA GLU A 223 -6.88 -20.70 9.96
C GLU A 223 -5.84 -21.05 11.03
N ALA A 224 -4.69 -20.38 11.00
CA ALA A 224 -3.65 -20.46 12.01
C ALA A 224 -2.87 -19.16 12.09
N ILE A 225 -2.35 -18.86 13.28
CA ILE A 225 -1.55 -17.66 13.57
C ILE A 225 -0.32 -18.08 14.38
N ALA A 226 0.84 -17.55 14.03
CA ALA A 226 2.08 -17.61 14.80
C ALA A 226 2.52 -16.17 15.10
N SER A 227 2.36 -15.76 16.37
CA SER A 227 2.67 -14.40 16.80
C SER A 227 4.12 -14.25 17.24
N GLN A 228 4.68 -13.07 16.99
CA GLN A 228 6.04 -12.69 17.39
C GLN A 228 6.08 -11.76 18.61
N ALA A 229 4.96 -11.56 19.31
CA ALA A 229 4.87 -10.62 20.42
C ALA A 229 6.00 -10.80 21.47
N GLU A 230 6.36 -12.04 21.79
CA GLU A 230 7.43 -12.35 22.74
C GLU A 230 8.83 -11.97 22.21
N ILE A 231 9.06 -12.12 20.90
CA ILE A 231 10.35 -11.79 20.24
C ILE A 231 10.64 -10.29 20.37
N HIS A 232 9.61 -9.46 20.19
CA HIS A 232 9.73 -8.00 20.16
C HIS A 232 9.60 -7.33 21.54
N SER A 233 9.14 -8.07 22.55
CA SER A 233 8.87 -7.57 23.91
C SER A 233 10.08 -6.87 24.56
N GLN A 234 11.29 -7.42 24.37
CA GLN A 234 12.54 -6.87 24.90
C GLN A 234 13.04 -5.62 24.18
N TYR A 235 12.54 -5.34 22.97
CA TYR A 235 12.99 -4.23 22.13
C TYR A 235 12.04 -3.03 22.18
N GLY A 236 10.86 -3.17 22.80
CA GLY A 236 9.86 -2.10 22.90
C GLY A 236 9.19 -1.74 21.57
N GLY A 237 9.35 -2.58 20.54
CA GLY A 237 8.82 -2.37 19.20
C GLY A 237 9.30 -3.45 18.22
N VAL A 238 8.66 -3.51 17.05
CA VAL A 238 8.97 -4.53 16.03
C VAL A 238 10.35 -4.26 15.42
N VAL A 239 11.25 -5.24 15.53
CA VAL A 239 12.57 -5.20 14.88
C VAL A 239 12.44 -5.85 13.50
N PRO A 240 12.54 -5.11 12.38
CA PRO A 240 12.16 -5.63 11.06
C PRO A 240 12.92 -6.88 10.60
N LYS A 241 14.21 -6.99 10.96
CA LYS A 241 15.02 -8.15 10.58
C LYS A 241 14.62 -9.42 11.35
N LEU A 242 14.39 -9.29 12.67
CA LEU A 242 13.91 -10.39 13.50
C LEU A 242 12.50 -10.82 13.07
N ALA A 243 11.66 -9.86 12.68
CA ALA A 243 10.32 -10.16 12.20
C ALA A 243 10.33 -10.96 10.89
N GLN A 244 11.19 -10.58 9.94
CA GLN A 244 11.41 -11.34 8.71
C GLN A 244 11.85 -12.79 8.99
N GLU A 245 12.84 -12.99 9.86
CA GLU A 245 13.36 -14.32 10.21
C GLU A 245 12.30 -15.19 10.88
N ALA A 246 11.50 -14.58 11.76
CA ALA A 246 10.38 -15.25 12.41
C ALA A 246 9.29 -15.66 11.41
N HIS A 247 8.94 -14.81 10.43
CA HIS A 247 8.03 -15.19 9.33
C HIS A 247 8.58 -16.36 8.52
N ALA A 248 9.85 -16.29 8.08
CA ALA A 248 10.47 -17.35 7.29
C ALA A 248 10.47 -18.70 8.02
N SER A 249 10.62 -18.68 9.36
CA SER A 249 10.60 -19.87 10.20
C SER A 249 9.18 -20.41 10.47
N ALA A 250 8.18 -19.53 10.53
CA ALA A 250 6.82 -19.88 10.93
C ALA A 250 5.89 -20.25 9.76
N ILE A 251 6.15 -19.73 8.56
CA ILE A 251 5.19 -19.78 7.44
C ILE A 251 4.78 -21.20 7.04
N ASN A 252 5.73 -22.14 6.93
CA ASN A 252 5.44 -23.55 6.58
C ASN A 252 4.44 -24.17 7.56
N LYS A 253 4.77 -24.11 8.86
CA LYS A 253 3.96 -24.70 9.92
C LYS A 253 2.59 -24.04 10.03
N THR A 254 2.54 -22.72 9.85
CA THR A 254 1.29 -21.94 9.91
C THR A 254 0.35 -22.35 8.77
N VAL A 255 0.86 -22.49 7.54
CA VAL A 255 0.07 -22.97 6.40
C VAL A 255 -0.37 -24.41 6.57
N GLU A 256 0.52 -25.31 7.00
CA GLU A 256 0.18 -26.72 7.25
C GLU A 256 -0.94 -26.86 8.29
N LEU A 257 -0.91 -26.06 9.35
CA LEU A 257 -1.97 -26.02 10.36
C LEU A 257 -3.30 -25.50 9.80
N ALA A 258 -3.28 -24.45 8.97
CA ALA A 258 -4.49 -23.91 8.34
C ALA A 258 -5.15 -24.94 7.40
N LEU A 259 -4.35 -25.64 6.59
CA LEU A 259 -4.84 -26.71 5.69
C LEU A 259 -5.37 -27.91 6.47
N SER A 260 -4.64 -28.34 7.51
CA SER A 260 -5.08 -29.43 8.39
C SER A 260 -6.41 -29.11 9.08
N ARG A 261 -6.59 -27.87 9.56
CA ARG A 261 -7.85 -27.41 10.16
C ARG A 261 -8.99 -27.31 9.15
N ALA A 262 -8.69 -26.98 7.90
CA ALA A 262 -9.64 -27.01 6.79
C ALA A 262 -9.96 -28.42 6.30
N GLY A 263 -9.19 -29.44 6.71
CA GLY A 263 -9.37 -30.82 6.30
C GLY A 263 -9.04 -31.07 4.83
N ILE A 264 -8.11 -30.29 4.26
CA ILE A 264 -7.73 -30.35 2.83
C ILE A 264 -6.22 -30.47 2.66
N ASP A 265 -5.81 -30.90 1.47
CA ASP A 265 -4.43 -30.86 1.02
C ASP A 265 -4.18 -29.64 0.11
N PHE A 266 -2.91 -29.30 -0.10
CA PHE A 266 -2.50 -28.25 -1.05
C PHE A 266 -3.06 -28.42 -2.47
N LYS A 267 -3.32 -29.65 -2.91
CA LYS A 267 -3.86 -29.96 -4.25
C LYS A 267 -5.32 -29.53 -4.42
N ASP A 268 -6.02 -29.32 -3.31
CA ASP A 268 -7.44 -28.94 -3.29
C ASP A 268 -7.60 -27.41 -3.36
N LEU A 269 -6.49 -26.66 -3.19
CA LEU A 269 -6.48 -25.20 -3.33
C LEU A 269 -6.65 -24.79 -4.79
N THR A 270 -7.54 -23.83 -5.01
CA THR A 270 -7.74 -23.16 -6.29
C THR A 270 -6.76 -22.02 -6.49
N ALA A 271 -6.36 -21.34 -5.41
CA ALA A 271 -5.42 -20.25 -5.48
C ALA A 271 -4.69 -19.97 -4.16
N ILE A 272 -3.58 -19.24 -4.24
CA ILE A 272 -2.86 -18.69 -3.10
C ILE A 272 -2.77 -17.17 -3.24
N GLY A 273 -3.21 -16.44 -2.22
CA GLY A 273 -3.04 -15.02 -2.05
C GLY A 273 -2.04 -14.73 -0.92
N VAL A 274 -1.08 -13.84 -1.18
CA VAL A 274 -0.13 -13.37 -0.16
C VAL A 274 -0.25 -11.86 0.00
N THR A 275 -0.05 -11.36 1.21
CA THR A 275 -0.03 -9.92 1.46
C THR A 275 1.15 -9.29 0.73
N VAL A 276 0.84 -8.41 -0.22
CA VAL A 276 1.84 -7.63 -0.98
C VAL A 276 2.06 -6.25 -0.42
N GLY A 277 1.24 -5.86 0.54
CA GLY A 277 1.32 -4.59 1.22
C GLY A 277 -0.06 -4.04 1.52
N PRO A 278 -0.10 -2.97 2.33
CA PRO A 278 1.06 -2.34 2.97
C PRO A 278 1.66 -3.18 4.12
N GLY A 279 2.91 -2.90 4.53
CA GLY A 279 3.63 -3.66 5.56
C GLY A 279 5.14 -3.40 5.55
N LEU A 280 5.87 -4.02 6.48
CA LEU A 280 7.34 -4.02 6.51
C LEU A 280 7.87 -4.80 5.30
N ALA A 281 8.64 -4.15 4.43
CA ALA A 281 9.13 -4.73 3.17
C ALA A 281 9.83 -6.10 3.37
N LEU A 282 10.65 -6.22 4.41
CA LEU A 282 11.34 -7.48 4.75
C LEU A 282 10.37 -8.60 5.14
N CYS A 283 9.26 -8.28 5.82
CA CYS A 283 8.24 -9.24 6.24
C CYS A 283 7.36 -9.67 5.05
N LEU A 284 7.00 -8.74 4.17
CA LEU A 284 6.26 -9.03 2.92
C LEU A 284 7.07 -9.92 1.98
N GLN A 285 8.41 -9.78 1.97
CA GLN A 285 9.28 -10.62 1.15
C GLN A 285 9.21 -12.10 1.55
N ALA A 286 9.05 -12.40 2.85
CA ALA A 286 9.05 -13.78 3.35
C ALA A 286 7.91 -14.63 2.75
N SER A 287 6.68 -14.12 2.70
CA SER A 287 5.54 -14.84 2.12
C SER A 287 5.61 -14.90 0.58
N ARG A 288 6.18 -13.87 -0.06
CA ARG A 288 6.44 -13.88 -1.51
C ARG A 288 7.44 -14.96 -1.90
N ASP A 289 8.59 -15.03 -1.24
CA ASP A 289 9.64 -16.02 -1.52
C ASP A 289 9.12 -17.44 -1.27
N TRP A 290 8.40 -17.63 -0.16
CA TRP A 290 7.79 -18.92 0.17
C TRP A 290 6.80 -19.40 -0.90
N SER A 291 5.89 -18.52 -1.32
CA SER A 291 4.91 -18.84 -2.38
C SER A 291 5.60 -19.15 -3.71
N GLY A 292 6.70 -18.46 -4.03
CA GLY A 292 7.50 -18.73 -5.23
C GLY A 292 8.14 -20.13 -5.21
N LEU A 293 8.73 -20.52 -4.08
CA LEU A 293 9.34 -21.85 -3.92
C LEU A 293 8.30 -22.98 -3.97
N LEU A 294 7.11 -22.77 -3.42
CA LEU A 294 6.03 -23.76 -3.47
C LEU A 294 5.61 -24.04 -4.91
N LEU A 295 5.45 -23.00 -5.73
CA LEU A 295 5.03 -23.12 -7.14
C LEU A 295 6.10 -23.76 -8.02
N ALA A 296 7.37 -23.43 -7.79
CA ALA A 296 8.48 -24.06 -8.50
C ALA A 296 8.55 -25.58 -8.24
N ASN A 297 8.08 -26.03 -7.07
CA ASN A 297 8.09 -27.43 -6.66
C ASN A 297 6.75 -28.16 -6.88
N ARG A 298 5.64 -27.43 -7.08
CA ARG A 298 4.28 -28.00 -7.17
C ARG A 298 3.50 -27.31 -8.31
N ASN A 299 3.40 -27.99 -9.44
CA ASN A 299 2.77 -27.54 -10.70
C ASN A 299 1.25 -27.24 -10.67
N CYS A 300 0.63 -26.98 -9.52
CA CYS A 300 -0.82 -27.22 -9.39
C CYS A 300 -1.70 -26.03 -8.95
N VAL A 301 -1.17 -24.88 -8.50
CA VAL A 301 -2.03 -23.83 -7.91
C VAL A 301 -1.72 -22.42 -8.45
N PRO A 302 -2.69 -21.70 -9.03
CA PRO A 302 -2.63 -20.26 -9.36
C PRO A 302 -2.19 -19.31 -8.24
N ARG A 303 -1.54 -18.19 -8.61
CA ARG A 303 -1.10 -17.11 -7.69
C ARG A 303 -1.85 -15.80 -7.91
N PHE A 304 -2.23 -15.12 -6.82
CA PHE A 304 -2.67 -13.72 -6.80
C PHE A 304 -1.79 -12.89 -5.84
N GLY A 305 -1.57 -11.61 -6.15
CA GLY A 305 -0.71 -10.74 -5.36
C GLY A 305 0.78 -10.80 -5.75
N HIS A 306 1.08 -10.54 -7.03
CA HIS A 306 2.44 -10.19 -7.46
C HIS A 306 2.37 -8.79 -8.10
N PRO A 307 3.15 -7.80 -7.65
CA PRO A 307 3.41 -6.66 -8.53
C PRO A 307 4.16 -7.18 -9.76
N ARG A 308 3.78 -6.68 -10.94
CA ARG A 308 4.57 -6.87 -12.17
C ARG A 308 5.98 -6.33 -11.98
#